data_AF-A0A1F4F406-F1
#
_entry.id   AF-A0A1F4F406-F1
#
_cell.length_a   1.000
_cell.length_b   1.000
_cell.length_c   1.000
_cell.angle_alpha   90.00
_cell.angle_beta   90.00
_cell.angle_gamma   90.00
#
_symmetry.space_group_name_H-M   'P 1'
#
loop_
_entity.id
_entity.type
_entity.pdbx_description
1 polymer ?
#
loop_
_entity_poly.entity_id
_entity_poly.type
_entity_poly.pdbx_seq_one_letter_code
_entity_poly.pdbx_strand_id
1 'polypeptide(L)'
;MTSLQPGPEKDDESSLDRVVTCRNCGAPAPGQFCPECGHETARELRTVAQFLAGLFAQYAAREGRLWQTLSKLFFAPGALTVEYIAGRRGRYLRPLQLYLMASVIVFAAVQFFGLNLDLRLYGDQGVHLLRSARLSADVDHGYGLGLTPVQIILDHFDTPGVRRFGAMSREDRFTFLRARRTQYVSPLVLFLVPLYALTLGLFYRNRRRRYAEHLIFGLHCQSFLLVVLLIETKLPAILADALSLWAIAYFTIALKRVYGGTWTETLSRGTAILALYFAIFFVANLLLVFGLLTI
;
A
#
# COMPACT_ATOMS: atom_id res chain seq x y z
N MET A 1 17.03 87.89 -12.89
CA MET A 1 17.39 86.85 -13.87
C MET A 1 18.23 85.79 -13.16
N THR A 2 17.60 84.76 -12.58
CA THR A 2 18.25 83.45 -12.38
C THR A 2 17.12 82.42 -12.35
N SER A 3 17.26 81.45 -13.24
CA SER A 3 16.33 80.43 -13.68
C SER A 3 15.85 79.47 -12.58
N LEU A 4 14.55 79.19 -12.58
CA LEU A 4 13.98 77.93 -12.12
C LEU A 4 14.61 76.78 -12.93
N GLN A 5 15.33 75.87 -12.27
CA GLN A 5 15.68 74.57 -12.85
C GLN A 5 14.58 73.56 -12.48
N PRO A 6 14.06 72.78 -13.45
CA PRO A 6 13.15 71.67 -13.18
C PRO A 6 13.94 70.47 -12.64
N GLY A 7 13.30 69.69 -11.75
CA GLY A 7 13.87 68.48 -11.16
C GLY A 7 14.08 67.36 -12.19
N PRO A 8 14.99 66.40 -11.93
CA PRO A 8 15.30 65.34 -12.87
C PRO A 8 14.12 64.36 -12.99
N GLU A 9 13.85 64.02 -14.24
CA GLU A 9 12.83 63.13 -14.78
C GLU A 9 12.84 61.72 -14.17
N LYS A 10 11.65 61.10 -14.19
CA LYS A 10 11.45 59.67 -13.95
C LYS A 10 11.99 58.89 -15.15
N ASP A 11 13.05 58.12 -14.95
CA ASP A 11 13.39 57.01 -15.84
C ASP A 11 12.62 55.76 -15.39
N ASP A 12 11.46 55.60 -16.03
CA ASP A 12 10.64 54.39 -16.06
C ASP A 12 11.35 53.36 -16.97
N GLU A 13 12.47 52.79 -16.51
CA GLU A 13 13.12 51.66 -17.18
C GLU A 13 12.34 50.37 -16.88
N SER A 14 11.27 50.18 -17.64
CA SER A 14 11.02 48.97 -18.43
C SER A 14 11.93 47.80 -18.06
N SER A 15 11.41 46.92 -17.18
CA SER A 15 11.96 45.60 -16.92
C SER A 15 11.81 44.73 -18.18
N LEU A 16 12.64 45.01 -19.19
CA LEU A 16 12.90 44.14 -20.33
C LEU A 16 13.31 42.77 -19.78
N ASP A 17 12.62 41.74 -20.24
CA ASP A 17 12.95 40.33 -20.10
C ASP A 17 14.47 40.12 -20.14
N ARG A 18 15.10 39.99 -18.97
CA ARG A 18 16.44 39.39 -18.92
C ARG A 18 16.25 37.96 -19.38
N VAL A 19 16.64 37.67 -20.62
CA VAL A 19 16.75 36.31 -21.13
C VAL A 19 17.71 35.57 -20.21
N VAL A 20 17.15 34.84 -19.24
CA VAL A 20 17.93 34.04 -18.30
C VAL A 20 18.53 32.89 -19.10
N THR A 21 19.83 32.91 -19.31
CA THR A 21 20.55 31.82 -19.99
C THR A 21 20.84 30.69 -19.00
N CYS A 22 20.64 29.46 -19.45
CA CYS A 22 20.92 28.28 -18.64
C CYS A 22 22.43 28.16 -18.39
N ARG A 23 22.84 28.08 -17.13
CA ARG A 23 24.25 27.91 -16.75
C ARG A 23 24.85 26.55 -17.14
N ASN A 24 24.01 25.55 -17.44
CA ASN A 24 24.45 24.21 -17.82
C ASN A 24 24.66 24.07 -19.34
N CYS A 25 23.63 24.37 -20.14
CA CYS A 25 23.66 24.18 -21.60
C CYS A 25 23.71 25.46 -22.42
N GLY A 26 23.65 26.65 -21.80
CA GLY A 26 23.67 27.95 -22.48
C GLY A 26 22.36 28.35 -23.18
N ALA A 27 21.37 27.47 -23.27
CA ALA A 27 20.08 27.76 -23.92
C ALA A 27 19.28 28.83 -23.15
N PRO A 28 18.48 29.66 -23.84
CA PRO A 28 17.55 30.59 -23.20
C PRO A 28 16.53 29.81 -22.37
N ALA A 29 16.47 30.10 -21.08
CA ALA A 29 15.69 29.36 -20.11
C ALA A 29 14.96 30.33 -19.15
N PRO A 30 13.83 30.91 -19.58
CA PRO A 30 13.08 31.90 -18.80
C PRO A 30 12.34 31.30 -17.59
N GLY A 31 12.16 29.98 -17.54
CA GLY A 31 11.49 29.27 -16.42
C GLY A 31 12.47 28.74 -15.37
N GLN A 32 11.95 28.19 -14.26
CA GLN A 32 12.76 27.59 -13.16
C GLN A 32 13.58 26.35 -13.58
N PHE A 33 13.20 25.71 -14.68
CA PHE A 33 13.89 24.57 -15.27
C PHE A 33 14.14 24.85 -16.74
N CYS A 34 15.32 24.46 -17.24
CA CYS A 34 15.67 24.57 -18.63
C CYS A 34 14.88 23.57 -19.48
N PRO A 35 14.20 23.99 -20.56
CA PRO A 35 13.44 23.09 -21.42
C PRO A 35 14.33 22.12 -22.21
N GLU A 36 15.59 22.48 -22.47
CA GLU A 36 16.54 21.68 -23.25
C GLU A 36 17.24 20.60 -22.43
N CYS A 37 17.77 20.96 -21.25
CA CYS A 37 18.56 20.04 -20.42
C CYS A 37 17.89 19.60 -19.11
N GLY A 38 16.73 20.18 -18.77
CA GLY A 38 16.00 19.88 -17.54
C GLY A 38 16.63 20.43 -16.24
N HIS A 39 17.73 21.18 -16.32
CA HIS A 39 18.43 21.70 -15.14
C HIS A 39 17.76 22.94 -14.53
N GLU A 40 17.78 23.07 -13.20
CA GLU A 40 17.27 24.25 -12.51
C GLU A 40 18.07 25.51 -12.88
N THR A 41 17.41 26.54 -13.38
CA THR A 41 18.04 27.80 -13.83
C THR A 41 18.38 28.74 -12.68
N ALA A 42 17.68 28.61 -11.55
CA ALA A 42 17.84 29.45 -10.37
C ALA A 42 18.24 28.63 -9.14
N ARG A 43 19.55 28.39 -8.98
CA ARG A 43 20.14 28.13 -7.66
C ARG A 43 20.84 29.39 -7.18
N GLU A 44 20.08 30.25 -6.52
CA GLU A 44 20.68 31.12 -5.52
C GLU A 44 21.29 30.24 -4.43
N LEU A 45 22.50 30.60 -3.95
CA LEU A 45 23.11 29.98 -2.79
C LEU A 45 22.20 30.23 -1.59
N ARG A 46 21.28 29.29 -1.33
CA ARG A 46 20.38 29.38 -0.18
C ARG A 46 21.23 29.38 1.09
N THR A 47 20.95 30.32 1.96
CA THR A 47 21.53 30.31 3.31
C THR A 47 21.09 29.05 4.06
N VAL A 48 21.85 28.64 5.07
CA VAL A 48 21.51 27.47 5.92
C VAL A 48 20.09 27.59 6.47
N ALA A 49 19.65 28.79 6.84
CA ALA A 49 18.28 29.06 7.28
C ALA A 49 17.23 28.83 6.18
N GLN A 50 17.48 29.27 4.94
CA GLN A 50 16.57 29.03 3.80
C GLN A 50 16.57 27.58 3.33
N PHE A 51 17.67 26.86 3.51
CA PHE A 51 17.75 25.42 3.28
C PHE A 51 16.95 24.65 4.33
N LEU A 52 17.11 24.97 5.61
CA LEU A 52 16.31 24.40 6.71
C LEU A 52 14.84 24.75 6.58
N ALA A 53 14.49 26.00 6.29
CA ALA A 53 13.11 26.41 6.00
C ALA A 53 12.54 25.69 4.77
N GLY A 54 13.37 25.45 3.74
CA GLY A 54 13.02 24.62 2.59
C GLY A 54 12.75 23.16 2.95
N LEU A 55 13.55 22.57 3.85
CA LEU A 55 13.33 21.22 4.38
C LEU A 55 12.06 21.14 5.22
N PHE A 56 11.82 22.10 6.11
CA PHE A 56 10.60 22.19 6.91
C PHE A 56 9.36 22.44 6.03
N ALA A 57 9.45 23.27 4.99
CA ALA A 57 8.36 23.47 4.04
C ALA A 57 8.10 22.23 3.19
N GLN A 58 9.14 21.48 2.79
CA GLN A 58 9.01 20.19 2.12
C GLN A 58 8.43 19.11 3.03
N TYR A 59 8.77 19.13 4.32
CA TYR A 59 8.22 18.25 5.35
C TYR A 59 6.75 18.59 5.65
N ALA A 60 6.40 19.87 5.86
CA ALA A 60 5.03 20.33 6.05
C ALA A 60 4.14 20.11 4.80
N ALA A 61 4.67 20.30 3.60
CA ALA A 61 3.97 19.96 2.35
C ALA A 61 3.81 18.44 2.16
N ARG A 62 4.72 17.63 2.70
CA ARG A 62 4.58 16.15 2.77
C ARG A 62 3.55 15.73 3.84
N GLU A 63 3.51 16.39 5.00
CA GLU A 63 2.54 16.13 6.07
C GLU A 63 1.10 16.43 5.61
N GLY A 64 0.87 17.53 4.89
CA GLY A 64 -0.45 17.87 4.35
C GLY A 64 -0.97 16.87 3.32
N ARG A 65 -0.13 16.38 2.41
CA ARG A 65 -0.52 15.39 1.39
C ARG A 65 -0.74 14.00 1.99
N LEU A 66 0.06 13.61 2.97
CA LEU A 66 -0.09 12.33 3.67
C LEU A 66 -1.45 12.28 4.37
N TRP A 67 -1.78 13.29 5.19
CA TRP A 67 -3.05 13.31 5.91
C TRP A 67 -4.26 13.39 4.97
N GLN A 68 -4.19 14.22 3.91
CA GLN A 68 -5.23 14.26 2.88
C GLN A 68 -5.41 12.91 2.17
N THR A 69 -4.32 12.19 1.91
CA THR A 69 -4.36 10.87 1.29
C THR A 69 -4.95 9.85 2.26
N LEU A 70 -4.48 9.78 3.51
CA LEU A 70 -4.97 8.83 4.51
C LEU A 70 -6.44 9.06 4.85
N SER A 71 -6.85 10.31 5.09
CA SER A 71 -8.25 10.65 5.34
C SER A 71 -9.13 10.20 4.17
N LYS A 72 -8.72 10.49 2.92
CA LYS A 72 -9.48 10.05 1.75
C LYS A 72 -9.44 8.53 1.54
N LEU A 73 -8.37 7.86 1.94
CA LEU A 73 -8.23 6.41 1.89
C LEU A 73 -9.21 5.74 2.86
N PHE A 74 -9.41 6.26 4.07
CA PHE A 74 -10.26 5.63 5.08
C PHE A 74 -11.74 6.00 4.95
N PHE A 75 -12.03 7.26 4.63
CA PHE A 75 -13.40 7.77 4.68
C PHE A 75 -14.08 7.87 3.31
N ALA A 76 -13.35 7.70 2.20
CA ALA A 76 -13.89 7.80 0.85
C ALA A 76 -13.52 6.57 -0.02
N PRO A 77 -14.23 5.42 0.14
CA PRO A 77 -13.89 4.17 -0.53
C PRO A 77 -13.72 4.30 -2.04
N GLY A 78 -12.53 4.00 -2.56
CA GLY A 78 -12.22 4.06 -3.99
C GLY A 78 -12.11 5.48 -4.58
N ALA A 79 -12.33 6.55 -3.81
CA ALA A 79 -12.27 7.92 -4.33
C ALA A 79 -10.85 8.30 -4.79
N LEU A 80 -9.81 7.91 -4.04
CA LEU A 80 -8.41 8.12 -4.45
C LEU A 80 -8.11 7.51 -5.82
N THR A 81 -8.59 6.30 -6.07
CA THR A 81 -8.44 5.63 -7.36
C THR A 81 -9.12 6.41 -8.48
N VAL A 82 -10.37 6.84 -8.27
CA VAL A 82 -11.12 7.62 -9.27
C VAL A 82 -10.38 8.91 -9.62
N GLU A 83 -9.87 9.64 -8.62
CA GLU A 83 -9.16 10.89 -8.86
C GLU A 83 -7.81 10.70 -9.54
N TYR A 84 -7.09 9.65 -9.16
CA TYR A 84 -5.80 9.32 -9.77
C TYR A 84 -5.97 8.93 -11.25
N ILE A 85 -6.99 8.12 -11.57
CA ILE A 85 -7.36 7.75 -12.94
C ILE A 85 -7.82 8.99 -13.72
N ALA A 86 -8.56 9.90 -13.08
CA ALA A 86 -8.98 11.17 -13.67
C ALA A 86 -7.84 12.21 -13.83
N GLY A 87 -6.59 11.86 -13.49
CA GLY A 87 -5.41 12.72 -13.72
C GLY A 87 -5.09 13.71 -12.59
N ARG A 88 -5.88 13.74 -11.50
CA ARG A 88 -5.63 14.64 -10.35
C ARG A 88 -4.55 14.09 -9.40
N ARG A 89 -3.32 13.93 -9.93
CA ARG A 89 -2.23 13.18 -9.27
C ARG A 89 -1.36 13.99 -8.30
N GLY A 90 -1.35 15.32 -8.39
CA GLY A 90 -0.46 16.18 -7.61
C GLY A 90 -0.87 16.39 -6.14
N ARG A 91 -2.13 16.12 -5.80
CA ARG A 91 -2.72 16.38 -4.48
C ARG A 91 -2.51 15.24 -3.48
N TYR A 92 -2.28 14.02 -3.96
CA TYR A 92 -2.19 12.81 -3.14
C TYR A 92 -0.84 12.12 -3.34
N LEU A 93 -0.51 11.20 -2.43
CA LEU A 93 0.62 10.30 -2.64
C LEU A 93 0.37 9.39 -3.84
N ARG A 94 1.44 9.04 -4.55
CA ARG A 94 1.36 8.08 -5.66
C ARG A 94 0.95 6.70 -5.09
N PRO A 95 0.09 5.91 -5.78
CA PRO A 95 -0.42 4.64 -5.27
C PRO A 95 0.68 3.67 -4.82
N LEU A 96 1.75 3.54 -5.62
CA LEU A 96 2.90 2.70 -5.28
C LEU A 96 3.65 3.22 -4.05
N GLN A 97 3.85 4.54 -3.95
CA GLN A 97 4.51 5.15 -2.81
C GLN A 97 3.70 4.93 -1.53
N LEU A 98 2.38 5.12 -1.58
CA LEU A 98 1.49 4.89 -0.45
C LEU A 98 1.57 3.42 0.02
N TYR A 99 1.53 2.47 -0.91
CA TYR A 99 1.62 1.04 -0.61
C TYR A 99 2.96 0.63 0.01
N LEU A 100 4.07 1.13 -0.54
CA LEU A 100 5.41 0.85 -0.01
C LEU A 100 5.57 1.45 1.39
N MET A 101 5.11 2.70 1.60
CA MET A 101 5.12 3.32 2.92
C MET A 101 4.29 2.53 3.93
N ALA A 102 3.07 2.13 3.58
CA ALA A 102 2.22 1.31 4.44
C ALA A 102 2.88 -0.04 4.76
N SER A 103 3.43 -0.74 3.75
CA SER A 103 4.13 -2.02 3.94
C SER A 103 5.33 -1.89 4.88
N VAL A 104 6.17 -0.87 4.69
CA VAL A 104 7.33 -0.62 5.56
C VAL A 104 6.89 -0.32 6.99
N ILE A 105 5.86 0.50 7.19
CA ILE A 105 5.33 0.83 8.51
C ILE A 105 4.79 -0.43 9.21
N VAL A 106 3.99 -1.23 8.52
CA VAL A 106 3.44 -2.48 9.08
C VAL A 106 4.55 -3.47 9.40
N PHE A 107 5.51 -3.66 8.50
CA PHE A 107 6.66 -4.54 8.73
C PHE A 107 7.48 -4.08 9.94
N ALA A 108 7.82 -2.79 10.00
CA ALA A 108 8.52 -2.22 11.15
C ALA A 108 7.70 -2.43 12.45
N ALA A 109 6.39 -2.20 12.42
CA ALA A 109 5.55 -2.41 13.60
C ALA A 109 5.52 -3.87 14.05
N VAL A 110 5.45 -4.83 13.13
CA VAL A 110 5.55 -6.26 13.42
C VAL A 110 6.89 -6.60 14.08
N GLN A 111 8.00 -6.08 13.54
CA GLN A 111 9.35 -6.35 14.05
C GLN A 111 9.61 -5.72 15.42
N PHE A 112 9.30 -4.42 15.60
CA PHE A 112 9.62 -3.69 16.83
C PHE A 112 8.63 -3.97 17.97
N PHE A 113 7.37 -4.26 17.66
CA PHE A 113 6.34 -4.48 18.68
C PHE A 113 5.91 -5.96 18.82
N GLY A 114 6.54 -6.88 18.09
CA GLY A 114 6.24 -8.32 18.16
C GLY A 114 4.79 -8.68 17.79
N LEU A 115 4.18 -7.90 16.89
CA LEU A 115 2.78 -8.10 16.50
C LEU A 115 2.65 -9.34 15.60
N ASN A 116 1.71 -10.23 15.89
CA ASN A 116 1.41 -11.36 15.00
C ASN A 116 0.26 -11.00 14.06
N LEU A 117 0.54 -11.00 12.76
CA LEU A 117 -0.44 -10.79 11.70
C LEU A 117 -0.89 -12.16 11.17
N ASP A 118 -1.77 -12.83 11.90
CA ASP A 118 -2.33 -14.13 11.49
C ASP A 118 -3.77 -13.97 10.99
N LEU A 119 -4.05 -14.44 9.77
CA LEU A 119 -5.42 -14.62 9.27
C LEU A 119 -5.98 -15.95 9.82
N ARG A 120 -6.75 -15.91 10.91
CA ARG A 120 -7.45 -17.10 11.44
C ARG A 120 -8.86 -17.20 10.87
N LEU A 121 -9.05 -18.03 9.85
CA LEU A 121 -10.33 -18.20 9.14
C LEU A 121 -11.27 -19.28 9.73
N TYR A 122 -10.87 -19.99 10.80
CA TYR A 122 -11.70 -21.05 11.39
C TYR A 122 -11.37 -21.33 12.87
N GLY A 123 -12.40 -21.35 13.73
CA GLY A 123 -12.33 -21.67 15.15
C GLY A 123 -13.70 -22.17 15.65
N ASP A 124 -13.70 -22.96 16.72
CA ASP A 124 -14.83 -23.84 17.09
C ASP A 124 -16.08 -23.12 17.67
N GLN A 125 -16.07 -21.79 17.73
CA GLN A 125 -17.24 -20.95 18.07
C GLN A 125 -17.18 -19.63 17.29
N GLY A 126 -17.58 -19.65 16.02
CA GLY A 126 -17.86 -18.45 15.23
C GLY A 126 -16.81 -17.99 14.21
N VAL A 127 -17.29 -17.30 13.17
CA VAL A 127 -16.47 -16.71 12.10
C VAL A 127 -15.87 -15.38 12.59
N HIS A 128 -14.64 -15.40 13.08
CA HIS A 128 -13.87 -14.19 13.38
C HIS A 128 -13.11 -13.75 12.13
N LEU A 129 -13.55 -12.67 11.48
CA LEU A 129 -13.14 -12.37 10.12
C LEU A 129 -11.65 -11.99 9.98
N LEU A 130 -11.05 -11.29 10.95
CA LEU A 130 -9.60 -10.99 10.99
C LEU A 130 -9.14 -10.74 12.44
N ARG A 131 -8.88 -11.79 13.23
CA ARG A 131 -8.42 -11.64 14.63
C ARG A 131 -6.89 -11.70 14.73
N SER A 132 -6.23 -10.55 14.89
CA SER A 132 -4.90 -10.49 15.52
C SER A 132 -5.06 -10.73 17.02
N ALA A 133 -4.97 -11.99 17.44
CA ALA A 133 -4.95 -12.29 18.87
C ALA A 133 -3.71 -11.65 19.48
N ARG A 134 -3.90 -10.76 20.47
CA ARG A 134 -2.86 -10.51 21.47
C ARG A 134 -2.39 -11.90 21.91
N LEU A 135 -1.07 -12.12 21.93
CA LEU A 135 -0.44 -13.23 22.61
C LEU A 135 -0.88 -13.19 24.09
N SER A 136 -2.06 -13.72 24.40
CA SER A 136 -2.34 -14.25 25.72
C SER A 136 -1.57 -15.54 25.79
N ALA A 137 -0.60 -15.55 26.71
CA ALA A 137 0.32 -16.63 27.00
C ALA A 137 -0.35 -17.93 27.52
N ASP A 138 -1.61 -18.19 27.20
CA ASP A 138 -2.40 -19.33 27.65
C ASP A 138 -3.26 -19.89 26.52
N VAL A 139 -2.64 -20.66 25.61
CA VAL A 139 -3.40 -21.58 24.74
C VAL A 139 -2.74 -22.95 24.84
N ASP A 140 -2.93 -23.57 26.01
CA ASP A 140 -2.52 -24.94 26.30
C ASP A 140 -3.65 -25.95 26.05
N HIS A 141 -4.77 -25.56 25.44
CA HIS A 141 -5.86 -26.47 25.12
C HIS A 141 -6.22 -26.49 23.65
N GLY A 142 -6.40 -27.73 23.18
CA GLY A 142 -6.49 -28.15 21.80
C GLY A 142 -7.62 -27.52 21.00
N TYR A 143 -7.56 -27.78 19.70
CA TYR A 143 -8.48 -27.33 18.66
C TYR A 143 -8.27 -25.86 18.23
N GLY A 144 -7.23 -25.64 17.43
CA GLY A 144 -7.06 -24.37 16.71
C GLY A 144 -6.15 -24.56 15.51
N LEU A 145 -6.72 -24.52 14.31
CA LEU A 145 -6.04 -24.66 13.01
C LEU A 145 -4.66 -23.98 12.98
N GLY A 146 -3.60 -24.79 13.02
CA GLY A 146 -2.22 -24.36 12.70
C GLY A 146 -1.52 -25.26 11.68
N LEU A 147 -2.06 -26.47 11.45
CA LEU A 147 -1.49 -27.47 10.56
C LEU A 147 -2.55 -28.28 9.80
N THR A 148 -3.84 -28.34 10.17
CA THR A 148 -4.73 -29.41 9.69
C THR A 148 -5.00 -29.44 8.18
N PRO A 149 -5.32 -28.34 7.44
CA PRO A 149 -5.54 -28.44 5.99
C PRO A 149 -4.23 -28.71 5.25
N VAL A 150 -3.14 -28.10 5.71
CA VAL A 150 -1.80 -28.29 5.12
C VAL A 150 -1.32 -29.71 5.38
N GLN A 151 -1.48 -30.24 6.59
CA GLN A 151 -1.05 -31.57 7.00
C GLN A 151 -1.86 -32.65 6.30
N ILE A 152 -3.18 -32.49 6.16
CA ILE A 152 -4.00 -33.35 5.29
C ILE A 152 -3.39 -33.40 3.88
N ILE A 153 -3.00 -32.26 3.31
CA ILE A 153 -2.39 -32.24 1.98
C ILE A 153 -0.98 -32.88 2.01
N LEU A 154 -0.12 -32.54 2.97
CA LEU A 154 1.24 -33.08 3.10
C LEU A 154 1.24 -34.61 3.25
N ASP A 155 0.26 -35.18 3.96
CA ASP A 155 0.12 -36.63 4.17
C ASP A 155 -0.09 -37.40 2.84
N HIS A 156 -0.48 -36.70 1.76
CA HIS A 156 -0.59 -37.30 0.41
C HIS A 156 0.73 -37.29 -0.39
N PHE A 157 1.81 -36.67 0.11
CA PHE A 157 3.09 -36.53 -0.60
C PHE A 157 4.25 -37.16 0.16
N ASP A 158 4.77 -38.29 -0.33
CA ASP A 158 5.91 -38.97 0.28
C ASP A 158 7.27 -38.46 -0.22
N THR A 159 7.71 -37.31 0.30
CA THR A 159 9.07 -36.76 0.02
C THR A 159 9.97 -36.83 1.27
N PRO A 160 11.31 -36.90 1.11
CA PRO A 160 12.23 -36.88 2.25
C PRO A 160 12.01 -35.70 3.20
N GLY A 161 11.66 -34.53 2.64
CA GLY A 161 11.31 -33.32 3.38
C GLY A 161 10.06 -33.45 4.24
N VAL A 162 9.00 -34.00 3.66
CA VAL A 162 7.73 -34.25 4.37
C VAL A 162 7.92 -35.28 5.47
N ARG A 163 8.69 -36.35 5.24
CA ARG A 163 9.01 -37.35 6.28
C ARG A 163 9.79 -36.73 7.44
N ARG A 164 10.81 -35.91 7.16
CA ARG A 164 11.57 -35.18 8.18
C ARG A 164 10.67 -34.27 8.99
N PHE A 165 9.80 -33.51 8.33
CA PHE A 165 8.84 -32.63 8.98
C PHE A 165 7.81 -33.40 9.82
N GLY A 166 7.31 -34.52 9.32
CA GLY A 166 6.40 -35.41 10.05
C GLY A 166 7.02 -36.05 11.30
N ALA A 167 8.33 -36.31 11.28
CA ALA A 167 9.08 -36.87 12.40
C ALA A 167 9.45 -35.85 13.49
N MET A 168 9.31 -34.55 13.22
CA MET A 168 9.62 -33.49 14.20
C MET A 168 8.58 -33.43 15.33
N SER A 169 9.03 -33.01 16.51
CA SER A 169 8.11 -32.69 17.60
C SER A 169 7.13 -31.59 17.18
N ARG A 170 5.99 -31.50 17.87
CA ARG A 170 4.97 -30.49 17.54
C ARG A 170 5.52 -29.07 17.67
N GLU A 171 6.35 -28.83 18.69
CA GLU A 171 6.99 -27.55 18.96
C GLU A 171 8.04 -27.20 17.89
N ASP A 172 8.84 -28.18 17.46
CA ASP A 172 9.82 -28.01 16.38
C ASP A 172 9.13 -27.69 15.05
N ARG A 173 8.01 -28.35 14.74
CA ARG A 173 7.21 -28.05 13.54
C ARG A 173 6.68 -26.62 13.55
N PHE A 174 6.16 -26.15 14.68
CA PHE A 174 5.69 -24.77 14.80
C PHE A 174 6.81 -23.77 14.64
N THR A 175 7.96 -24.02 15.28
CA THR A 175 9.13 -23.15 15.20
C THR A 175 9.68 -23.10 13.77
N PHE A 176 9.78 -24.25 13.11
CA PHE A 176 10.21 -24.37 11.72
C PHE A 176 9.31 -23.63 10.74
N LEU A 177 7.98 -23.83 10.84
CA LEU A 177 7.02 -23.12 10.01
C LEU A 177 7.01 -21.62 10.29
N ARG A 178 7.13 -21.21 11.55
CA ARG A 178 7.18 -19.79 11.93
C ARG A 178 8.42 -19.10 11.36
N ALA A 179 9.60 -19.68 11.56
CA ALA A 179 10.86 -19.14 11.08
C ALA A 179 10.88 -19.00 9.55
N ARG A 180 10.39 -20.02 8.83
CA ARG A 180 10.30 -19.96 7.37
C ARG A 180 9.20 -19.00 6.91
N ARG A 181 8.03 -18.97 7.55
CA ARG A 181 6.96 -18.00 7.23
C ARG A 181 7.46 -16.55 7.30
N THR A 182 8.22 -16.19 8.32
CA THR A 182 8.77 -14.82 8.46
C THR A 182 9.73 -14.43 7.34
N GLN A 183 10.45 -15.39 6.75
CA GLN A 183 11.40 -15.14 5.66
C GLN A 183 10.69 -14.85 4.32
N TYR A 184 9.53 -15.47 4.07
CA TYR A 184 8.86 -15.42 2.76
C TYR A 184 7.56 -14.61 2.70
N VAL A 185 6.93 -14.32 3.85
CA VAL A 185 5.70 -13.51 3.86
C VAL A 185 5.94 -12.10 3.32
N SER A 186 7.08 -11.47 3.61
CA SER A 186 7.36 -10.10 3.18
C SER A 186 7.45 -9.95 1.65
N PRO A 187 8.20 -10.80 0.90
CA PRO A 187 8.15 -10.80 -0.56
C PRO A 187 6.77 -11.19 -1.13
N LEU A 188 6.08 -12.14 -0.51
CA LEU A 188 4.81 -12.66 -1.02
C LEU A 188 3.73 -11.57 -1.08
N VAL A 189 3.65 -10.71 -0.06
CA VAL A 189 2.71 -9.57 -0.03
C VAL A 189 2.93 -8.61 -1.20
N LEU A 190 4.18 -8.36 -1.61
CA LEU A 190 4.48 -7.52 -2.78
C LEU A 190 3.98 -8.15 -4.09
N PHE A 191 4.07 -9.47 -4.22
CA PHE A 191 3.64 -10.20 -5.42
C PHE A 191 2.12 -10.35 -5.51
N LEU A 192 1.41 -10.29 -4.38
CA LEU A 192 -0.05 -10.40 -4.35
C LEU A 192 -0.77 -9.24 -5.04
N VAL A 193 -0.18 -8.04 -5.06
CA VAL A 193 -0.85 -6.86 -5.66
C VAL A 193 -0.99 -6.98 -7.20
N PRO A 194 0.06 -7.29 -7.97
CA PRO A 194 -0.07 -7.55 -9.40
C PRO A 194 -1.06 -8.68 -9.73
N LEU A 195 -1.07 -9.72 -8.89
CA LEU A 195 -1.98 -10.86 -9.03
C LEU A 195 -3.44 -10.45 -8.75
N TYR A 196 -3.68 -9.68 -7.69
CA TYR A 196 -5.00 -9.13 -7.41
C TYR A 196 -5.47 -8.23 -8.56
N ALA A 197 -4.60 -7.38 -9.10
CA ALA A 197 -4.89 -6.57 -10.28
C ALA A 197 -5.24 -7.41 -11.52
N LEU A 198 -4.58 -8.57 -11.70
CA LEU A 198 -4.89 -9.51 -12.77
C LEU A 198 -6.30 -10.11 -12.59
N THR A 199 -6.67 -10.53 -11.37
CA THR A 199 -8.03 -11.06 -11.11
C THR A 199 -9.10 -10.01 -11.38
N LEU A 200 -8.86 -8.74 -10.99
CA LEU A 200 -9.74 -7.62 -11.32
C LEU A 200 -9.85 -7.42 -12.84
N GLY A 201 -8.74 -7.47 -13.56
CA GLY A 201 -8.72 -7.37 -15.02
C GLY A 201 -9.51 -8.47 -15.71
N LEU A 202 -9.48 -9.69 -15.17
CA LEU A 202 -10.25 -10.82 -15.70
C LEU A 202 -11.76 -10.61 -15.50
N PHE A 203 -12.19 -10.31 -14.27
CA PHE A 203 -13.61 -10.19 -13.91
C PHE A 203 -14.27 -8.89 -14.42
N TYR A 204 -13.49 -7.84 -14.64
CA TYR A 204 -13.97 -6.57 -15.19
C TYR A 204 -13.48 -6.31 -16.62
N ARG A 205 -13.10 -7.35 -17.36
CA ARG A 205 -12.66 -7.26 -18.77
C ARG A 205 -13.66 -6.52 -19.66
N ASN A 206 -14.96 -6.72 -19.42
CA ASN A 206 -16.03 -6.06 -20.17
C ASN A 206 -16.04 -4.53 -20.01
N ARG A 207 -15.40 -3.99 -18.96
CA ARG A 207 -15.32 -2.54 -18.71
C ARG A 207 -14.21 -1.84 -19.50
N ARG A 208 -13.41 -2.59 -20.29
CA ARG A 208 -12.32 -2.08 -21.15
C ARG A 208 -11.32 -1.15 -20.42
N ARG A 209 -11.11 -1.39 -19.12
CA ARG A 209 -10.13 -0.67 -18.30
C ARG A 209 -8.72 -1.20 -18.58
N ARG A 210 -7.70 -0.35 -18.48
CA ARG A 210 -6.30 -0.77 -18.68
C ARG A 210 -5.79 -1.52 -17.44
N TYR A 211 -4.85 -2.45 -17.62
CA TYR A 211 -4.21 -3.17 -16.49
C TYR A 211 -3.68 -2.23 -15.40
N ALA A 212 -3.07 -1.11 -15.80
CA ALA A 212 -2.58 -0.10 -14.87
C ALA A 212 -3.68 0.47 -13.95
N GLU A 213 -4.92 0.61 -14.42
CA GLU A 213 -6.05 1.08 -13.60
C GLU A 213 -6.42 0.05 -12.53
N HIS A 214 -6.42 -1.23 -12.87
CA HIS A 214 -6.63 -2.33 -11.92
C HIS A 214 -5.49 -2.40 -10.89
N LEU A 215 -4.25 -2.17 -11.33
CA LEU A 215 -3.08 -2.13 -10.45
C LEU A 215 -3.14 -0.97 -9.46
N ILE A 216 -3.51 0.22 -9.92
CA ILE A 216 -3.70 1.40 -9.07
C ILE A 216 -4.78 1.16 -8.02
N PHE A 217 -5.92 0.58 -8.44
CA PHE A 217 -6.98 0.19 -7.51
C PHE A 217 -6.47 -0.80 -6.46
N GLY A 218 -5.78 -1.86 -6.90
CA GLY A 218 -5.20 -2.87 -6.03
C GLY A 218 -4.22 -2.29 -5.01
N LEU A 219 -3.36 -1.35 -5.42
CA LEU A 219 -2.41 -0.68 -4.52
C LEU A 219 -3.13 0.11 -3.42
N HIS A 220 -4.17 0.88 -3.74
CA HIS A 220 -4.94 1.61 -2.72
C HIS A 220 -5.67 0.66 -1.77
N CYS A 221 -6.30 -0.37 -2.33
CA CYS A 221 -7.01 -1.42 -1.59
C CYS A 221 -6.09 -2.15 -0.61
N GLN A 222 -4.90 -2.56 -1.05
CA GLN A 222 -3.93 -3.24 -0.21
C GLN A 222 -3.32 -2.30 0.84
N SER A 223 -3.08 -1.03 0.50
CA SER A 223 -2.63 -0.03 1.46
C SER A 223 -3.64 0.16 2.59
N PHE A 224 -4.93 0.27 2.26
CA PHE A 224 -6.00 0.36 3.24
C PHE A 224 -6.03 -0.87 4.15
N LEU A 225 -5.99 -2.07 3.56
CA LEU A 225 -6.02 -3.33 4.32
C LEU A 225 -4.83 -3.46 5.28
N LEU A 226 -3.63 -3.11 4.84
CA LEU A 226 -2.43 -3.14 5.68
C LEU A 226 -2.55 -2.23 6.91
N VAL A 227 -3.06 -1.01 6.72
CA VAL A 227 -3.26 -0.09 7.85
C VAL A 227 -4.40 -0.55 8.76
N VAL A 228 -5.50 -1.08 8.21
CA VAL A 228 -6.59 -1.67 9.00
C VAL A 228 -6.08 -2.82 9.87
N LEU A 229 -5.36 -3.78 9.27
CA LEU A 229 -4.81 -4.93 9.99
C LEU A 229 -3.84 -4.48 11.10
N LEU A 230 -3.05 -3.43 10.87
CA LEU A 230 -2.19 -2.85 11.89
C LEU A 230 -2.99 -2.24 13.06
N ILE A 231 -4.05 -1.48 12.76
CA ILE A 231 -4.92 -0.88 13.78
C ILE A 231 -5.61 -1.96 14.62
N GLU A 232 -6.10 -3.03 13.99
CA GLU A 232 -6.77 -4.15 14.66
C GLU A 232 -5.89 -4.78 15.77
N THR A 233 -4.56 -4.80 15.60
CA THR A 233 -3.64 -5.34 16.62
C THR A 233 -3.71 -4.65 17.99
N LYS A 234 -4.23 -3.42 18.04
CA LYS A 234 -4.37 -2.63 19.27
C LYS A 234 -5.81 -2.50 19.74
N LEU A 235 -6.80 -2.83 18.90
CA LEU A 235 -8.22 -2.69 19.24
C LEU A 235 -8.72 -3.83 20.15
N PRO A 236 -9.75 -3.58 20.98
CA PRO A 236 -10.53 -4.64 21.60
C PRO A 236 -11.33 -5.41 20.53
N ALA A 237 -11.67 -6.67 20.80
CA ALA A 237 -12.24 -7.60 19.83
C ALA A 237 -13.49 -7.05 19.10
N ILE A 238 -14.44 -6.47 19.84
CA ILE A 238 -15.68 -5.91 19.27
C ILE A 238 -15.39 -4.81 18.24
N LEU A 239 -14.42 -3.93 18.53
CA LEU A 239 -14.05 -2.85 17.61
C LEU A 239 -13.26 -3.36 16.40
N ALA A 240 -12.43 -4.39 16.59
CA ALA A 240 -11.72 -5.05 15.48
C ALA A 240 -12.72 -5.74 14.54
N ASP A 241 -13.69 -6.50 15.07
CA ASP A 241 -14.72 -7.16 14.26
C ASP A 241 -15.57 -6.13 13.49
N ALA A 242 -15.95 -5.03 14.12
CA ALA A 242 -16.63 -3.93 13.45
C ALA A 242 -15.78 -3.31 12.33
N LEU A 243 -14.47 -3.14 12.55
CA LEU A 243 -13.54 -2.61 11.56
C LEU A 243 -13.33 -3.58 10.39
N SER A 244 -13.29 -4.89 10.65
CA SER A 244 -13.26 -5.94 9.63
C SER A 244 -14.53 -5.95 8.75
N LEU A 245 -15.70 -5.84 9.36
CA LEU A 245 -16.97 -5.70 8.63
C LEU A 245 -16.99 -4.41 7.78
N TRP A 246 -16.47 -3.31 8.34
CA TRP A 246 -16.28 -2.07 7.59
C TRP A 246 -15.31 -2.26 6.42
N ALA A 247 -14.22 -2.99 6.58
CA ALA A 247 -13.28 -3.26 5.49
C ALA A 247 -13.97 -4.00 4.32
N ILE A 248 -14.80 -5.00 4.61
CA ILE A 248 -15.60 -5.71 3.59
C ILE A 248 -16.56 -4.76 2.87
N ALA A 249 -17.27 -3.92 3.62
CA ALA A 249 -18.15 -2.90 3.05
C ALA A 249 -17.36 -1.89 2.20
N TYR A 250 -16.20 -1.44 2.67
CA TYR A 250 -15.29 -0.54 1.99
C TYR A 250 -14.88 -1.10 0.63
N PHE A 251 -14.43 -2.36 0.56
CA PHE A 251 -14.06 -3.00 -0.71
C PHE A 251 -15.22 -3.03 -1.70
N THR A 252 -16.40 -3.39 -1.22
CA THR A 252 -17.61 -3.48 -2.05
C THR A 252 -18.00 -2.10 -2.61
N ILE A 253 -18.00 -1.06 -1.78
CA ILE A 253 -18.28 0.32 -2.20
C ILE A 253 -17.20 0.82 -3.16
N ALA A 254 -15.93 0.51 -2.90
CA ALA A 254 -14.81 0.91 -3.74
C ALA A 254 -14.90 0.26 -5.14
N LEU A 255 -15.25 -1.03 -5.22
CA LEU A 255 -15.51 -1.73 -6.48
C LEU A 255 -16.65 -1.06 -7.24
N LYS A 256 -17.80 -0.83 -6.58
CA LYS A 256 -18.95 -0.14 -7.16
C LYS A 256 -18.58 1.23 -7.72
N ARG A 257 -17.81 2.02 -6.97
CA ARG A 257 -17.42 3.39 -7.33
C ARG A 257 -16.45 3.43 -8.52
N VAL A 258 -15.50 2.49 -8.58
CA VAL A 258 -14.43 2.50 -9.61
C VAL A 258 -14.88 1.83 -10.91
N TYR A 259 -15.60 0.71 -10.83
CA TYR A 259 -16.00 -0.08 -11.99
C TYR A 259 -17.44 0.17 -12.46
N GLY A 260 -18.29 0.73 -11.60
CA GLY A 260 -19.72 0.93 -11.89
C GLY A 260 -20.51 -0.39 -11.95
N GLY A 261 -21.69 -0.35 -12.58
CA GLY A 261 -22.58 -1.53 -12.71
C GLY A 261 -23.69 -1.57 -11.68
N THR A 262 -24.41 -2.69 -11.58
CA THR A 262 -25.45 -2.90 -10.54
C THR A 262 -24.81 -3.40 -9.24
N TRP A 263 -25.55 -3.34 -8.13
CA TRP A 263 -25.07 -3.88 -6.85
C TRP A 263 -24.92 -5.40 -6.88
N THR A 264 -25.81 -6.10 -7.59
CA THR A 264 -25.73 -7.56 -7.77
C THR A 264 -24.49 -7.96 -8.56
N GLU A 265 -24.16 -7.26 -9.64
CA GLU A 265 -22.92 -7.47 -10.40
C GLU A 265 -21.68 -7.21 -9.54
N THR A 266 -21.72 -6.15 -8.71
CA THR A 266 -20.59 -5.79 -7.83
C THR A 266 -20.38 -6.84 -6.74
N LEU A 267 -21.44 -7.28 -6.07
CA LEU A 267 -21.37 -8.29 -5.00
C LEU A 267 -20.93 -9.64 -5.55
N SER A 268 -21.56 -10.13 -6.62
CA SER A 268 -21.23 -11.43 -7.22
C SER A 268 -19.78 -11.48 -7.70
N ARG A 269 -19.32 -10.47 -8.46
CA ARG A 269 -17.93 -10.40 -8.91
C ARG A 269 -16.97 -10.17 -7.74
N GLY A 270 -17.33 -9.31 -6.79
CA GLY A 270 -16.52 -9.05 -5.60
C GLY A 270 -16.25 -10.32 -4.80
N THR A 271 -17.30 -11.11 -4.52
CA THR A 271 -17.18 -12.40 -3.83
C THR A 271 -16.33 -13.39 -4.65
N ALA A 272 -16.55 -13.49 -5.96
CA ALA A 272 -15.78 -14.39 -6.81
C ALA A 272 -14.29 -14.01 -6.90
N ILE A 273 -13.98 -12.71 -7.01
CA ILE A 273 -12.61 -12.18 -6.98
C ILE A 273 -11.94 -12.50 -5.64
N LEU A 274 -12.65 -12.27 -4.53
CA LEU A 274 -12.13 -12.53 -3.19
C LEU A 274 -11.85 -14.02 -2.99
N ALA A 275 -12.78 -14.90 -3.35
CA ALA A 275 -12.61 -16.34 -3.28
C ALA A 275 -11.43 -16.83 -4.13
N LEU A 276 -11.31 -16.33 -5.37
CA LEU A 276 -10.18 -16.67 -6.24
C LEU A 276 -8.85 -16.18 -5.66
N TYR A 277 -8.82 -14.96 -5.14
CA TYR A 277 -7.62 -14.40 -4.52
C TYR A 277 -7.16 -15.22 -3.30
N PHE A 278 -8.10 -15.63 -2.43
CA PHE A 278 -7.81 -16.54 -1.33
C PHE A 278 -7.31 -17.90 -1.79
N ALA A 279 -7.92 -18.48 -2.83
CA ALA A 279 -7.47 -19.75 -3.40
C ALA A 279 -6.03 -19.67 -3.93
N ILE A 280 -5.70 -18.60 -4.68
CA ILE A 280 -4.34 -18.41 -5.20
C ILE A 280 -3.35 -18.18 -4.05
N PHE A 281 -3.70 -17.37 -3.05
CA PHE A 281 -2.86 -17.17 -1.86
C PHE A 281 -2.60 -18.48 -1.12
N PHE A 282 -3.63 -19.31 -0.95
CA PHE A 282 -3.52 -20.62 -0.30
C PHE A 282 -2.60 -21.55 -1.08
N VAL A 283 -2.80 -21.68 -2.39
CA VAL A 283 -1.95 -22.50 -3.28
C VAL A 283 -0.50 -22.00 -3.27
N ALA A 284 -0.28 -20.68 -3.35
CA ALA A 284 1.06 -20.11 -3.29
C ALA A 284 1.78 -20.41 -1.97
N ASN A 285 1.07 -20.34 -0.83
CA ASN A 285 1.61 -20.74 0.46
C ASN A 285 1.92 -22.24 0.53
N LEU A 286 1.04 -23.08 -0.03
CA LEU A 286 1.25 -24.52 -0.08
C LEU A 286 2.51 -24.87 -0.88
N LEU A 287 2.65 -24.32 -2.09
CA LEU A 287 3.82 -24.51 -2.95
C LEU A 287 5.10 -24.02 -2.27
N LEU A 288 5.01 -22.89 -1.55
CA LEU A 288 6.14 -22.37 -0.77
C LEU A 288 6.55 -23.34 0.33
N VAL A 289 5.60 -23.86 1.11
CA VAL A 289 5.86 -24.86 2.16
C VAL A 289 6.48 -26.12 1.56
N PHE A 290 5.94 -26.64 0.45
CA PHE A 290 6.51 -27.80 -0.24
C PHE A 290 7.93 -27.54 -0.74
N GLY A 291 8.16 -26.45 -1.47
CA GLY A 291 9.49 -26.09 -1.97
C GLY A 291 10.51 -25.93 -0.85
N LEU A 292 10.07 -25.42 0.29
CA LEU A 292 10.87 -25.35 1.48
C LEU A 292 11.20 -26.73 2.04
N LEU A 293 10.23 -27.63 2.14
CA LEU A 293 10.46 -28.99 2.66
C LEU A 293 11.43 -29.78 1.78
N THR A 294 11.47 -29.51 0.47
CA THR A 294 12.36 -30.21 -0.47
C THR A 294 13.83 -29.75 -0.44
N ILE A 295 14.12 -28.58 0.14
CA ILE A 295 15.48 -28.02 0.32
C ILE A 295 15.98 -28.37 1.73
#